data_AF-A0A932YFR2-F1
#
_entry.id   AF-A0A932YFR2-F1
#
_cell.length_a   1.000
_cell.length_b   1.000
_cell.length_c   1.000
_cell.angle_alpha   90.00
_cell.angle_beta   90.00
_cell.angle_gamma   90.00
#
_symmetry.space_group_name_H-M   'P 1'
#
loop_
_entity.id
_entity.type
_entity.pdbx_description
1 polymer ?
#
loop_
_entity_poly.entity_id
_entity_poly.type
_entity_poly.pdbx_seq_one_letter_code
_entity_poly.pdbx_strand_id
1 'polypeptide(L)'
;MKNMAINKRLVRWFLLTLVGVAMTEGLAIAQTNSGFSFLKIGVGARPIGLGSAYTAMANDATAIYWNPAGLGAIKKRELSAMHGEWLLGSNFDFLGVGYPSKIGALGFGMSMLSHPEQEGRDEQGRRTGNFSSRSNAFTLALSRPMSVQTHLGLGVKLIQSQIGQDKGQGFALDAGGLYHMTRIPISLGLSIQNLGPGIRFINEETRLPLTLASGLAWHGFAGVALAADFKYRVYDQKTNWALGTEYG
;
A
#
# COMPACT_ATOMS: atom_id res chain seq x y z
N MET A 1 22.15 -31.35 12.86
CA MET A 1 21.38 -30.28 12.18
C MET A 1 19.91 -30.66 12.21
N LYS A 2 19.07 -29.93 12.96
CA LYS A 2 17.66 -30.29 13.20
C LYS A 2 16.86 -30.02 11.92
N ASN A 3 16.22 -31.05 11.38
CA ASN A 3 15.32 -30.98 10.23
C ASN A 3 14.18 -29.99 10.52
N MET A 4 14.31 -28.74 10.09
CA MET A 4 13.22 -27.77 10.15
C MET A 4 12.35 -27.98 8.91
N ALA A 5 11.22 -28.66 9.09
CA ALA A 5 10.25 -28.99 8.05
C ALA A 5 9.54 -27.74 7.54
N ILE A 6 9.19 -27.71 6.25
CA ILE A 6 8.27 -26.71 5.69
C ILE A 6 6.97 -26.77 6.49
N ASN A 7 6.53 -25.65 7.04
CA ASN A 7 5.29 -25.60 7.81
C ASN A 7 4.08 -25.64 6.84
N LYS A 8 3.70 -26.86 6.45
CA LYS A 8 2.63 -27.13 5.49
C LYS A 8 1.29 -26.47 5.86
N ARG A 9 1.04 -26.20 7.16
CA ARG A 9 -0.17 -25.50 7.61
C ARG A 9 -0.16 -24.03 7.16
N LEU A 10 0.93 -23.30 7.36
CA LEU A 10 1.03 -21.88 6.95
C LEU A 10 0.95 -21.71 5.43
N VAL A 11 1.63 -22.57 4.68
CA VAL A 11 1.56 -22.55 3.20
C VAL A 11 0.12 -22.84 2.73
N ARG A 12 -0.56 -23.80 3.35
CA ARG A 12 -1.97 -24.09 3.05
C ARG A 12 -2.87 -22.89 3.36
N TRP A 13 -2.70 -22.21 4.50
CA TRP A 13 -3.45 -21.00 4.82
C TRP A 13 -3.18 -19.88 3.82
N PHE A 14 -1.92 -19.66 3.43
CA PHE A 14 -1.60 -18.67 2.40
C PHE A 14 -2.26 -18.99 1.06
N LEU A 15 -2.16 -20.24 0.58
CA LEU A 15 -2.81 -20.65 -0.67
C LEU A 15 -4.33 -20.48 -0.60
N LEU A 16 -4.94 -20.81 0.53
CA LEU A 16 -6.37 -20.57 0.76
C LEU A 16 -6.72 -19.07 0.75
N THR A 17 -5.89 -18.21 1.34
CA THR A 17 -6.11 -16.76 1.28
C THR A 17 -5.87 -16.19 -0.11
N LEU A 18 -4.88 -16.69 -0.86
CA LEU A 18 -4.59 -16.26 -2.23
C LEU A 18 -5.74 -16.64 -3.16
N VAL A 19 -6.22 -17.88 -3.08
CA VAL A 19 -7.43 -18.32 -3.80
C VAL A 19 -8.64 -17.52 -3.32
N GLY A 20 -8.81 -17.30 -2.02
CA GLY A 20 -9.88 -16.48 -1.47
C GLY A 20 -9.93 -15.07 -2.08
N VAL A 21 -8.79 -14.38 -2.11
CA VAL A 21 -8.64 -13.02 -2.70
C VAL A 21 -8.81 -13.03 -4.23
N ALA A 22 -8.34 -14.08 -4.92
CA ALA A 22 -8.55 -14.20 -6.37
C ALA A 22 -10.03 -14.50 -6.72
N MET A 23 -10.78 -15.09 -5.80
CA MET A 23 -12.19 -15.50 -5.98
C MET A 23 -13.19 -14.52 -5.34
N THR A 24 -12.76 -13.37 -4.80
CA THR A 24 -13.66 -12.40 -4.15
C THR A 24 -14.56 -11.61 -5.12
N GLU A 25 -14.67 -11.99 -6.39
CA GLU A 25 -15.54 -11.33 -7.38
C GLU A 25 -17.06 -11.49 -7.10
N GLY A 26 -17.46 -12.01 -5.93
CA GLY A 26 -18.87 -12.26 -5.57
C GLY A 26 -19.29 -11.84 -4.15
N LEU A 27 -18.50 -11.04 -3.43
CA LEU A 27 -18.98 -10.46 -2.15
C LEU A 27 -20.01 -9.38 -2.45
N ALA A 28 -21.28 -9.64 -2.15
CA ALA A 28 -22.40 -8.71 -2.30
C ALA A 28 -22.32 -7.54 -1.30
N ILE A 29 -21.31 -6.68 -1.45
CA ILE A 29 -21.22 -5.35 -0.84
C ILE A 29 -21.69 -4.38 -1.92
N ALA A 30 -22.65 -3.50 -1.65
CA ALA A 30 -23.06 -2.49 -2.62
C ALA A 30 -21.83 -1.74 -3.17
N GLN A 31 -21.68 -1.68 -4.49
CA GLN A 31 -20.57 -0.95 -5.11
C GLN A 31 -20.76 0.53 -4.79
N THR A 32 -19.84 1.07 -3.98
CA THR A 32 -19.78 2.48 -3.63
C THR A 32 -18.37 2.91 -3.99
N ASN A 33 -18.20 3.67 -5.08
CA ASN A 33 -16.88 4.17 -5.49
C ASN A 33 -16.16 4.77 -4.28
N SER A 34 -15.00 4.23 -3.92
CA SER A 34 -14.20 4.77 -2.83
C SER A 34 -13.52 6.07 -3.23
N GLY A 35 -13.51 7.03 -2.31
CA GLY A 35 -12.83 8.31 -2.52
C GLY A 35 -11.34 8.26 -2.19
N PHE A 36 -10.74 9.44 -2.01
CA PHE A 36 -9.33 9.60 -1.67
C PHE A 36 -8.40 8.79 -2.60
N SER A 37 -8.64 8.92 -3.91
CA SER A 37 -7.96 8.16 -4.96
C SER A 37 -6.43 8.27 -4.92
N PHE A 38 -5.88 9.34 -4.33
CA PHE A 38 -4.45 9.51 -4.11
C PHE A 38 -3.82 8.36 -3.30
N LEU A 39 -4.58 7.73 -2.39
CA LEU A 39 -4.13 6.56 -1.63
C LEU A 39 -3.90 5.33 -2.51
N LYS A 40 -4.39 5.33 -3.75
CA LYS A 40 -4.22 4.27 -4.74
C LYS A 40 -3.01 4.48 -5.66
N ILE A 41 -2.33 5.63 -5.58
CA ILE A 41 -1.16 5.96 -6.41
C ILE A 41 0.07 5.32 -5.79
N GLY A 42 0.76 4.47 -6.57
CA GLY A 42 1.94 3.75 -6.10
C GLY A 42 3.09 4.68 -5.71
N VAL A 43 3.92 4.24 -4.75
CA VAL A 43 5.09 4.98 -4.28
C VAL A 43 6.38 4.20 -4.52
N GLY A 44 7.47 4.92 -4.79
CA GLY A 44 8.81 4.38 -5.00
C GLY A 44 9.05 3.94 -6.46
N ALA A 45 10.20 4.36 -7.01
CA ALA A 45 10.57 4.03 -8.39
C ALA A 45 10.70 2.51 -8.63
N ARG A 46 11.30 1.78 -7.68
CA ARG A 46 11.45 0.31 -7.77
C ARG A 46 10.11 -0.43 -7.74
N PRO A 47 9.21 -0.20 -6.77
CA PRO A 47 7.86 -0.77 -6.81
C PRO A 47 7.09 -0.43 -8.09
N ILE A 48 7.14 0.84 -8.54
CA ILE A 48 6.46 1.29 -9.76
C ILE A 48 7.04 0.59 -11.00
N GLY A 49 8.37 0.47 -11.09
CA GLY A 49 9.06 -0.24 -12.17
C GLY A 49 8.74 -1.75 -12.23
N LEU A 50 8.38 -2.34 -11.09
CA LEU A 50 7.85 -3.71 -10.99
C LEU A 50 6.35 -3.80 -11.32
N GLY A 51 5.77 -2.80 -11.97
CA GLY A 51 4.34 -2.75 -12.27
C GLY A 51 3.48 -2.66 -11.00
N SER A 52 4.04 -2.20 -9.88
CA SER A 52 3.45 -2.26 -8.54
C SER A 52 3.31 -3.67 -7.95
N ALA A 53 3.98 -4.70 -8.48
CA ALA A 53 4.05 -6.03 -7.87
C ALA A 53 5.06 -6.04 -6.71
N TYR A 54 4.64 -5.57 -5.54
CA TYR A 54 5.57 -5.28 -4.43
C TYR A 54 5.14 -5.80 -3.07
N THR A 55 3.95 -6.41 -2.94
CA THR A 55 3.43 -6.84 -1.62
C THR A 55 4.32 -7.90 -0.96
N ALA A 56 4.92 -8.79 -1.75
CA ALA A 56 5.88 -9.81 -1.28
C ALA A 56 7.36 -9.42 -1.46
N MET A 57 7.65 -8.36 -2.23
CA MET A 57 8.99 -7.84 -2.46
C MET A 57 9.39 -6.74 -1.45
N ALA A 58 8.40 -6.15 -0.77
CA ALA A 58 8.57 -5.03 0.15
C ALA A 58 9.68 -5.30 1.19
N ASN A 59 10.80 -4.60 1.04
CA ASN A 59 11.97 -4.78 1.89
C ASN A 59 12.83 -3.51 2.08
N ASP A 60 12.27 -2.35 1.77
CA ASP A 60 12.91 -1.02 1.90
C ASP A 60 11.97 -0.01 2.58
N ALA A 61 12.42 1.25 2.74
CA ALA A 61 11.61 2.32 3.36
C ALA A 61 10.22 2.54 2.70
N THR A 62 10.02 2.16 1.44
CA THR A 62 8.70 2.27 0.76
C THR A 62 7.73 1.16 1.19
N ALA A 63 8.21 0.11 1.88
CA ALA A 63 7.38 -0.95 2.45
C ALA A 63 6.28 -0.40 3.36
N ILE A 64 6.47 0.76 4.00
CA ILE A 64 5.44 1.41 4.81
C ILE A 64 4.12 1.62 4.07
N TYR A 65 4.18 1.85 2.75
CA TYR A 65 3.00 2.04 1.89
C TYR A 65 2.46 0.70 1.37
N TRP A 66 3.35 -0.20 0.92
CA TRP A 66 2.94 -1.42 0.22
C TRP A 66 2.58 -2.59 1.14
N ASN A 67 3.38 -2.83 2.17
CA ASN A 67 3.18 -3.89 3.15
C ASN A 67 4.03 -3.59 4.39
N PRO A 68 3.42 -3.10 5.51
CA PRO A 68 4.19 -2.68 6.68
C PRO A 68 5.04 -3.82 7.28
N ALA A 69 4.72 -5.10 7.03
CA ALA A 69 5.57 -6.21 7.48
C ALA A 69 6.96 -6.17 6.85
N GLY A 70 7.09 -5.66 5.62
CA GLY A 70 8.34 -5.53 4.88
C GLY A 70 9.38 -4.64 5.55
N LEU A 71 8.96 -3.69 6.40
CA LEU A 71 9.90 -2.89 7.21
C LEU A 71 10.81 -3.78 8.07
N GLY A 72 10.35 -4.97 8.47
CA GLY A 72 11.13 -5.90 9.28
C GLY A 72 12.29 -6.56 8.52
N ALA A 73 12.35 -6.43 7.19
CA ALA A 73 13.47 -6.90 6.37
C ALA A 73 14.60 -5.85 6.26
N ILE A 74 14.33 -4.60 6.63
CA ILE A 74 15.29 -3.51 6.60
C ILE A 74 16.39 -3.75 7.65
N LYS A 75 17.66 -3.71 7.22
CA LYS A 75 18.82 -3.96 8.10
C LYS A 75 19.53 -2.69 8.56
N LYS A 76 19.34 -1.58 7.86
CA LYS A 76 19.99 -0.29 8.12
C LYS A 76 18.95 0.83 8.10
N ARG A 77 19.29 2.00 8.64
CA ARG A 77 18.41 3.16 8.52
C ARG A 77 18.30 3.53 7.04
N GLU A 78 17.08 3.67 6.54
CA GLU A 78 16.83 3.97 5.13
C GLU A 78 15.90 5.18 5.02
N LEU A 79 16.15 6.00 4.01
CA LEU A 79 15.30 7.11 3.60
C LEU A 79 15.02 6.95 2.11
N SER A 80 13.77 7.12 1.72
CA SER A 80 13.33 7.13 0.34
C SER A 80 12.47 8.37 0.10
N ALA A 81 12.72 9.06 -1.00
CA ALA A 81 11.92 10.18 -1.45
C ALA A 81 11.55 9.98 -2.92
N MET A 82 10.37 10.43 -3.32
CA MET A 82 9.87 10.37 -4.68
C MET A 82 9.11 11.65 -4.98
N HIS A 83 9.31 12.16 -6.18
CA HIS A 83 8.47 13.17 -6.81
C HIS A 83 7.97 12.59 -8.13
N GLY A 84 6.67 12.70 -8.38
CA GLY A 84 6.05 12.24 -9.62
C GLY A 84 5.09 13.27 -10.16
N GLU A 85 5.29 13.65 -11.42
CA GLU A 85 4.30 14.40 -12.18
C GLU A 85 3.16 13.47 -12.57
N TRP A 86 1.94 13.91 -12.30
CA TRP A 86 0.71 13.17 -12.54
C TRP A 86 -0.19 13.93 -13.52
N LEU A 87 -1.31 13.31 -13.88
CA LEU A 87 -2.25 13.85 -14.85
C LEU A 87 -2.70 15.27 -14.47
N LEU A 88 -2.97 16.09 -15.48
CA LEU A 88 -3.45 17.49 -15.33
C LEU A 88 -2.49 18.39 -14.54
N GLY A 89 -1.17 18.16 -14.65
CA GLY A 89 -0.14 18.97 -13.99
C GLY A 89 -0.12 18.82 -12.46
N SER A 90 -0.70 17.74 -11.95
CA SER A 90 -0.74 17.46 -10.51
C SER A 90 0.57 16.82 -10.09
N ASN A 91 1.01 17.04 -8.84
CA ASN A 91 2.24 16.46 -8.32
C ASN A 91 1.94 15.47 -7.18
N PHE A 92 2.57 14.30 -7.23
CA PHE A 92 2.49 13.29 -6.19
C PHE A 92 3.88 13.04 -5.58
N ASP A 93 4.02 13.39 -4.31
CA ASP A 93 5.25 13.31 -3.56
C ASP A 93 5.16 12.24 -2.48
N PHE A 94 6.27 11.55 -2.24
CA PHE A 94 6.40 10.59 -1.16
C PHE A 94 7.72 10.77 -0.41
N LEU A 95 7.67 10.64 0.91
CA LEU A 95 8.84 10.50 1.78
C LEU A 95 8.61 9.32 2.71
N GLY A 96 9.57 8.41 2.79
CA GLY A 96 9.55 7.23 3.66
C GLY A 96 10.86 7.10 4.42
N VAL A 97 10.77 6.77 5.70
CA VAL A 97 11.92 6.50 6.57
C VAL A 97 11.71 5.16 7.25
N GLY A 98 12.69 4.26 7.13
CA GLY A 98 12.74 2.97 7.82
C GLY A 98 13.83 2.97 8.88
N TYR A 99 13.47 2.62 10.11
CA TYR A 99 14.38 2.55 11.24
C TYR A 99 14.37 1.15 11.86
N PRO A 100 15.42 0.33 11.67
CA PRO A 100 15.52 -0.97 12.33
C PRO A 100 15.76 -0.79 13.83
N SER A 101 15.09 -1.62 14.63
CA SER A 101 15.14 -1.61 16.10
C SER A 101 15.27 -3.03 16.66
N LYS A 102 15.61 -3.17 17.94
CA LYS A 102 15.75 -4.49 18.58
C LYS A 102 14.44 -5.30 18.61
N ILE A 103 13.30 -4.62 18.58
CA ILE A 103 11.97 -5.24 18.60
C ILE A 103 11.39 -5.46 17.19
N GLY A 104 12.12 -5.10 16.13
CA GLY A 104 11.67 -5.15 14.74
C GLY A 104 12.07 -3.90 13.96
N ALA A 105 11.13 -3.19 13.37
CA ALA A 105 11.42 -1.95 12.64
C ALA A 105 10.28 -0.94 12.81
N LEU A 106 10.63 0.34 12.87
CA LEU A 106 9.69 1.46 12.84
C LEU A 106 9.76 2.14 11.47
N GLY A 107 8.63 2.64 11.02
CA GLY A 107 8.53 3.39 9.76
C GLY A 107 7.75 4.68 9.97
N PHE A 108 8.20 5.74 9.28
CA PHE A 108 7.41 6.94 9.06
C PHE A 108 7.28 7.19 7.57
N GLY A 109 6.11 7.66 7.12
CA GLY A 109 5.82 7.87 5.72
C GLY A 109 4.89 9.06 5.52
N MET A 110 5.07 9.77 4.43
CA MET A 110 4.24 10.90 4.04
C MET A 110 3.96 10.79 2.54
N SER A 111 2.69 10.79 2.15
CA SER A 111 2.25 10.84 0.75
C SER A 111 1.45 12.12 0.54
N MET A 112 1.76 12.89 -0.49
CA MET A 112 1.14 14.19 -0.75
C MET A 112 0.74 14.27 -2.22
N LEU A 113 -0.52 14.56 -2.48
CA LEU A 113 -1.02 14.90 -3.80
C LEU A 113 -1.40 16.37 -3.79
N SER A 114 -0.89 17.12 -4.76
CA SER A 114 -1.25 18.52 -4.97
C SER A 114 -1.70 18.73 -6.40
N HIS A 115 -2.77 19.50 -6.55
CA HIS A 115 -3.25 19.96 -7.84
C HIS A 115 -2.86 21.42 -8.05
N PRO A 116 -2.58 21.84 -9.31
CA PRO A 116 -2.42 23.25 -9.61
C PRO A 116 -3.72 24.00 -9.31
N GLU A 117 -3.62 25.32 -9.28
CA GLU A 117 -4.79 26.18 -9.13
C GLU A 117 -5.75 25.97 -10.31
N GLN A 118 -7.03 25.79 -9.99
CA GLN A 118 -8.11 25.50 -10.94
C GLN A 118 -9.14 26.63 -10.89
N GLU A 119 -9.72 26.91 -12.04
CA GLU A 119 -10.82 27.86 -12.14
C GLU A 119 -12.13 27.20 -11.66
N GLY A 120 -12.73 27.78 -10.64
CA GLY A 120 -14.03 27.39 -10.11
C GLY A 120 -15.18 27.93 -10.96
N ARG A 121 -16.20 27.10 -11.16
CA ARG A 121 -17.46 27.47 -11.81
C ARG A 121 -18.64 26.95 -11.02
N ASP A 122 -19.73 27.71 -11.00
CA ASP A 122 -21.01 27.26 -10.44
C ASP A 122 -21.80 26.38 -11.42
N GLU A 123 -22.97 25.89 -11.00
CA GLU A 123 -23.87 25.06 -11.81
C GLU A 123 -24.36 25.78 -13.10
N GLN A 124 -24.28 27.11 -13.13
CA GLN A 124 -24.67 27.95 -14.26
C GLN A 124 -23.46 28.27 -15.16
N GLY A 125 -22.28 27.69 -14.87
CA GLY A 125 -21.04 27.90 -15.59
C GLY A 125 -20.36 29.25 -15.32
N ARG A 126 -20.85 30.04 -14.37
CA ARG A 126 -20.27 31.34 -14.01
C ARG A 126 -19.04 31.13 -13.15
N ARG A 127 -18.00 31.94 -13.36
CA ARG A 127 -16.77 31.87 -12.57
C ARG A 127 -17.04 32.20 -11.10
N THR A 128 -16.54 31.36 -10.20
CA THR A 128 -16.65 31.53 -8.73
C THR A 128 -15.33 31.88 -8.06
N GLY A 129 -14.27 32.10 -8.84
CA GLY A 129 -12.90 32.32 -8.38
C GLY A 129 -12.04 31.10 -8.65
N ASN A 130 -10.82 31.08 -8.13
CA ASN A 130 -9.93 29.94 -8.26
C ASN A 130 -9.91 29.12 -6.97
N PHE A 131 -9.60 27.83 -7.07
CA PHE A 131 -9.39 26.96 -5.93
C PHE A 131 -8.21 26.02 -6.18
N SER A 132 -7.65 25.49 -5.10
CA SER A 132 -6.65 24.43 -5.17
C SER A 132 -7.12 23.21 -4.38
N SER A 133 -6.49 22.07 -4.63
CA SER A 133 -6.72 20.87 -3.85
C SER A 133 -5.39 20.24 -3.43
N ARG A 134 -5.36 19.79 -2.18
CA ARG A 134 -4.22 19.07 -1.61
C ARG A 134 -4.72 17.94 -0.73
N SER A 135 -4.10 16.77 -0.85
CA SER A 135 -4.37 15.60 -0.03
C SER A 135 -3.07 15.04 0.53
N ASN A 136 -3.03 14.79 1.83
CA ASN A 136 -1.87 14.28 2.55
C ASN A 136 -2.24 13.02 3.34
N ALA A 137 -1.32 12.07 3.40
CA ALA A 137 -1.40 10.91 4.28
C ALA A 137 -0.08 10.74 5.03
N PHE A 138 -0.14 10.80 6.36
CA PHE A 138 1.00 10.53 7.25
C PHE A 138 0.84 9.14 7.84
N THR A 139 1.84 8.29 7.71
CA THR A 139 1.80 6.90 8.17
C THR A 139 2.91 6.67 9.19
N LEU A 140 2.54 6.08 10.32
CA LEU A 140 3.47 5.47 11.27
C LEU A 140 3.27 3.96 11.22
N ALA A 141 4.35 3.20 11.13
CA ALA A 141 4.28 1.75 11.06
C ALA A 141 5.30 1.07 11.96
N LEU A 142 4.95 -0.13 12.38
CA LEU A 142 5.78 -1.05 13.14
C LEU A 142 5.76 -2.39 12.41
N SER A 143 6.93 -2.98 12.20
CA SER A 143 7.08 -4.39 11.86
C SER A 143 7.74 -5.13 12.99
N ARG A 144 7.32 -6.38 13.22
CA ARG A 144 7.90 -7.30 14.19
C ARG A 144 8.18 -8.64 13.54
N PRO A 145 9.43 -9.15 13.61
CA PRO A 145 9.71 -10.52 13.22
C PRO A 145 9.10 -11.48 14.25
N MET A 146 8.21 -12.36 13.82
CA MET A 146 7.66 -13.46 14.62
C MET A 146 8.57 -14.69 14.56
N SER A 147 9.27 -14.87 13.45
CA SER A 147 10.28 -15.90 13.26
C SER A 147 11.31 -15.42 12.22
N VAL A 148 12.32 -16.24 11.93
CA VAL A 148 13.26 -16.00 10.83
C VAL A 148 12.55 -15.94 9.46
N GLN A 149 11.38 -16.56 9.35
CA GLN A 149 10.62 -16.64 8.12
C GLN A 149 9.45 -15.65 8.07
N THR A 150 8.94 -15.20 9.22
CA THR A 150 7.65 -14.52 9.32
C THR A 150 7.78 -13.15 9.94
N HIS A 151 7.32 -12.14 9.22
CA HIS A 151 7.23 -10.77 9.70
C HIS A 151 5.77 -10.33 9.68
N LEU A 152 5.34 -9.62 10.73
CA LEU A 152 4.04 -9.00 10.80
C LEU A 152 4.22 -7.50 10.94
N GLY A 153 3.35 -6.71 10.32
CA GLY A 153 3.39 -5.26 10.41
C GLY A 153 2.03 -4.64 10.60
N LEU A 154 2.02 -3.50 11.27
CA LEU A 154 0.87 -2.65 11.49
C LEU A 154 1.25 -1.22 11.13
N GLY A 155 0.29 -0.48 10.58
CA GLY A 155 0.41 0.94 10.24
C GLY A 155 -0.82 1.71 10.70
N VAL A 156 -0.61 2.95 11.11
CA VAL A 156 -1.66 3.93 11.35
C VAL A 156 -1.43 5.10 10.42
N LYS A 157 -2.47 5.48 9.69
CA LYS A 157 -2.45 6.55 8.69
C LYS A 157 -3.37 7.67 9.11
N LEU A 158 -2.87 8.90 9.14
CA LEU A 158 -3.68 10.12 9.29
C LEU A 158 -3.84 10.76 7.92
N ILE A 159 -5.09 10.94 7.50
CA ILE A 159 -5.45 11.38 6.16
C ILE A 159 -6.10 12.76 6.27
N GLN A 160 -5.63 13.68 5.46
CA GLN A 160 -6.18 15.03 5.37
C GLN A 160 -6.35 15.39 3.90
N SER A 161 -7.50 15.94 3.55
CA SER A 161 -7.74 16.43 2.19
C SER A 161 -8.45 17.77 2.28
N GLN A 162 -8.07 18.69 1.39
CA GLN A 162 -8.67 19.99 1.24
C GLN A 162 -8.98 20.22 -0.23
N ILE A 163 -10.19 20.72 -0.51
CA ILE A 163 -10.64 21.12 -1.84
C ILE A 163 -11.31 22.48 -1.66
N GLY A 164 -10.67 23.54 -2.16
CA GLY A 164 -11.13 24.90 -1.87
C GLY A 164 -11.17 25.18 -0.36
N GLN A 165 -12.36 25.49 0.16
CA GLN A 165 -12.59 25.78 1.58
C GLN A 165 -12.97 24.53 2.39
N ASP A 166 -13.30 23.43 1.72
CA ASP A 166 -13.76 22.22 2.39
C ASP A 166 -12.58 21.34 2.80
N LYS A 167 -12.65 20.83 4.02
CA LYS A 167 -11.61 19.97 4.61
C LYS A 167 -12.21 18.68 5.15
N GLY A 168 -11.60 17.56 4.77
CA GLY A 168 -11.85 16.25 5.34
C GLY A 168 -10.63 15.73 6.09
N GLN A 169 -10.86 15.14 7.25
CA GLN A 169 -9.81 14.47 8.03
C GLN A 169 -10.30 13.11 8.49
N GLY A 170 -9.40 12.13 8.51
CA GLY A 170 -9.69 10.82 9.04
C GLY A 170 -8.43 10.03 9.31
N PHE A 171 -8.64 8.75 9.62
CA PHE A 171 -7.55 7.84 9.88
C PHE A 171 -7.84 6.47 9.26
N ALA A 172 -6.79 5.70 9.06
CA ALA A 172 -6.87 4.32 8.62
C ALA A 172 -5.82 3.46 9.31
N LEU A 173 -6.06 2.16 9.30
CA LEU A 173 -5.16 1.13 9.75
C LEU A 173 -4.70 0.31 8.56
N ASP A 174 -3.41 0.01 8.56
CA ASP A 174 -2.79 -0.90 7.61
C ASP A 174 -2.25 -2.11 8.38
N ALA A 175 -2.34 -3.29 7.80
CA ALA A 175 -1.79 -4.51 8.36
C ALA A 175 -1.07 -5.31 7.26
N GLY A 176 -0.04 -6.05 7.67
CA GLY A 176 0.85 -6.73 6.77
C GLY A 176 1.35 -8.05 7.33
N GLY A 177 1.53 -9.02 6.46
CA GLY A 177 2.24 -10.26 6.71
C GLY A 177 3.22 -10.54 5.59
N LEU A 178 4.41 -11.02 5.95
CA LEU A 178 5.44 -11.44 5.01
C LEU A 178 6.01 -12.77 5.46
N TYR A 179 6.07 -13.74 4.55
CA TYR A 179 6.58 -15.08 4.80
C TYR A 179 7.64 -15.47 3.76
N HIS A 180 8.89 -15.62 4.22
CA HIS A 180 10.01 -16.08 3.42
C HIS A 180 10.21 -17.58 3.59
N MET A 181 10.14 -18.34 2.49
CA MET A 181 10.40 -19.77 2.52
C MET A 181 11.91 -20.04 2.60
N THR A 182 12.33 -20.97 3.47
CA THR A 182 13.77 -21.26 3.67
C THR A 182 14.35 -22.26 2.67
N ARG A 183 13.53 -23.14 2.08
CA ARG A 183 14.02 -24.20 1.17
C ARG A 183 13.92 -23.85 -0.30
N ILE A 184 13.04 -22.91 -0.63
CA ILE A 184 12.82 -22.43 -1.98
C ILE A 184 12.82 -20.90 -1.91
N PRO A 185 13.39 -20.21 -2.91
CA PRO A 185 13.58 -18.76 -2.86
C PRO A 185 12.26 -18.02 -3.17
N ILE A 186 11.20 -18.34 -2.43
CA ILE A 186 9.86 -17.78 -2.59
C ILE A 186 9.51 -16.99 -1.33
N SER A 187 9.03 -15.77 -1.54
CA SER A 187 8.43 -14.92 -0.53
C SER A 187 6.95 -14.75 -0.83
N LEU A 188 6.14 -14.75 0.22
CA LEU A 188 4.70 -14.59 0.15
C LEU A 188 4.31 -13.38 0.98
N GLY A 189 3.44 -12.53 0.45
CA GLY A 189 3.01 -11.29 1.10
C GLY A 189 1.49 -11.23 1.17
N LEU A 190 0.98 -10.69 2.27
CA LEU A 190 -0.42 -10.29 2.43
C LEU A 190 -0.44 -8.88 3.03
N SER A 191 -1.34 -8.02 2.56
CA SER A 191 -1.55 -6.70 3.14
C SER A 191 -3.02 -6.29 3.09
N ILE A 192 -3.45 -5.62 4.14
CA ILE A 192 -4.73 -4.93 4.23
C ILE A 192 -4.38 -3.45 4.38
N GLN A 193 -4.86 -2.61 3.47
CA GLN A 193 -4.54 -1.18 3.46
C GLN A 193 -5.81 -0.35 3.53
N ASN A 194 -5.71 0.79 4.20
CA ASN A 194 -6.74 1.81 4.33
C ASN A 194 -8.02 1.33 5.03
N LEU A 195 -7.88 0.47 6.06
CA LEU A 195 -9.02 0.04 6.87
C LEU A 195 -9.39 1.15 7.87
N GLY A 196 -10.54 1.78 7.69
CA GLY A 196 -11.00 2.83 8.59
C GLY A 196 -12.44 3.27 8.28
N PRO A 197 -13.01 4.14 9.12
CA PRO A 197 -14.29 4.78 8.83
C PRO A 197 -14.19 5.66 7.58
N GLY A 198 -15.34 5.99 6.99
CA GLY A 198 -15.37 6.99 5.94
C GLY A 198 -14.99 8.37 6.48
N ILE A 199 -14.49 9.23 5.59
CA ILE A 199 -14.20 10.62 5.91
C ILE A 199 -15.36 11.46 5.42
N ARG A 200 -15.89 12.31 6.30
CA ARG A 200 -16.96 13.23 5.96
C ARG A 200 -16.40 14.45 5.25
N PHE A 201 -17.02 14.80 4.13
CA PHE A 201 -16.82 16.06 3.41
C PHE A 201 -18.14 16.77 3.33
N ILE A 202 -18.22 17.98 3.89
CA ILE A 202 -19.45 18.79 3.96
C ILE A 202 -20.59 17.99 4.62
N ASN A 203 -21.39 17.28 3.83
CA ASN A 203 -22.52 16.47 4.29
C ASN A 203 -22.43 14.98 3.90
N GLU A 204 -21.48 14.58 3.07
CA GLU A 204 -21.37 13.21 2.57
C GLU A 204 -20.20 12.46 3.22
N GLU A 205 -20.45 11.21 3.62
CA GLU A 205 -19.40 10.31 4.10
C GLU A 205 -18.81 9.54 2.92
N THR A 206 -17.51 9.71 2.70
CA THR A 206 -16.78 9.04 1.62
C THR A 206 -15.89 7.94 2.18
N ARG A 207 -16.08 6.70 1.72
CA ARG A 207 -15.30 5.55 2.18
C ARG A 207 -13.87 5.58 1.66
N LEU A 208 -12.95 5.13 2.49
CA LEU A 208 -11.55 4.93 2.13
C LEU A 208 -11.38 3.75 1.18
N PRO A 209 -10.33 3.75 0.33
CA PRO A 209 -10.08 2.68 -0.63
C PRO A 209 -9.44 1.46 0.03
N LEU A 210 -10.25 0.72 0.80
CA LEU A 210 -9.86 -0.54 1.43
C LEU A 210 -9.35 -1.51 0.37
N THR A 211 -8.08 -1.89 0.49
CA THR A 211 -7.40 -2.76 -0.45
C THR A 211 -6.89 -4.00 0.27
N LEU A 212 -7.26 -5.17 -0.26
CA LEU A 212 -6.68 -6.45 0.12
C LEU A 212 -5.66 -6.84 -0.94
N ALA A 213 -4.41 -7.02 -0.54
CA ALA A 213 -3.32 -7.39 -1.43
C ALA A 213 -2.74 -8.75 -1.03
N SER A 214 -2.49 -9.59 -2.03
CA SER A 214 -1.68 -10.79 -1.90
C SER A 214 -0.58 -10.77 -2.94
N GLY A 215 0.61 -11.22 -2.56
CA GLY A 215 1.79 -11.18 -3.42
C GLY A 215 2.62 -12.45 -3.32
N LEU A 216 3.29 -12.77 -4.42
CA LEU A 216 4.30 -13.81 -4.53
C LEU A 216 5.54 -13.22 -5.17
N ALA A 217 6.70 -13.51 -4.60
CA ALA A 217 7.99 -13.17 -5.18
C ALA A 217 8.88 -14.40 -5.24
N TRP A 218 9.56 -14.60 -6.36
CA TRP A 218 10.48 -15.72 -6.58
C TRP A 218 11.86 -15.20 -6.99
N HIS A 219 12.88 -15.57 -6.22
CA HIS A 219 14.29 -15.15 -6.37
C HIS A 219 15.16 -16.33 -6.85
N GLY A 220 14.65 -17.13 -7.80
CA GLY A 220 15.24 -18.42 -8.17
C GLY A 220 16.44 -18.38 -9.11
N PHE A 221 16.62 -17.27 -9.82
CA PHE A 221 17.72 -17.10 -10.76
C PHE A 221 18.78 -16.16 -10.19
N ALA A 222 20.03 -16.35 -10.57
CA ALA A 222 21.12 -15.48 -10.14
C ALA A 222 20.85 -14.04 -10.59
N GLY A 223 20.48 -13.19 -9.63
CA GLY A 223 20.19 -11.78 -9.81
C GLY A 223 18.80 -11.44 -10.33
N VAL A 224 17.97 -12.39 -10.78
CA VAL A 224 16.61 -12.09 -11.27
C VAL A 224 15.56 -12.49 -10.24
N ALA A 225 14.68 -11.54 -9.90
CA ALA A 225 13.48 -11.79 -9.12
C ALA A 225 12.22 -11.55 -9.95
N LEU A 226 11.25 -12.47 -9.87
CA LEU A 226 9.91 -12.33 -10.43
C LEU A 226 8.92 -12.03 -9.32
N ALA A 227 8.00 -11.10 -9.55
CA ALA A 227 6.95 -10.72 -8.61
C ALA A 227 5.57 -10.73 -9.26
N ALA A 228 4.56 -11.17 -8.51
CA ALA A 228 3.17 -11.15 -8.91
C ALA A 228 2.30 -10.69 -7.72
N ASP A 229 1.42 -9.72 -7.96
CA ASP A 229 0.49 -9.20 -6.95
C ASP A 229 -0.95 -9.22 -7.46
N PHE A 230 -1.86 -9.48 -6.54
CA PHE A 230 -3.31 -9.46 -6.71
C PHE A 230 -3.87 -8.49 -5.68
N LYS A 231 -4.50 -7.41 -6.14
CA LYS A 231 -5.02 -6.34 -5.27
C LYS A 231 -6.51 -6.17 -5.51
N TYR A 232 -7.32 -6.58 -4.53
CA TYR A 232 -8.76 -6.41 -4.55
C TYR A 232 -9.16 -5.14 -3.78
N ARG A 233 -9.80 -4.20 -4.47
CA ARG A 233 -10.38 -2.98 -3.86
C ARG A 233 -11.83 -3.25 -3.49
N VAL A 234 -12.09 -3.36 -2.19
CA VAL A 234 -13.34 -3.93 -1.66
C VAL A 234 -14.58 -3.13 -2.07
N TYR A 235 -14.55 -1.80 -1.91
CA TYR A 235 -15.72 -0.97 -2.22
C TYR A 235 -15.85 -0.62 -3.71
N ASP A 236 -14.74 -0.62 -4.44
CA ASP A 236 -14.73 -0.40 -5.89
C ASP A 236 -15.13 -1.66 -6.66
N GLN A 237 -15.14 -2.83 -6.00
CA GLN A 237 -15.27 -4.16 -6.61
C GLN A 237 -14.31 -4.37 -7.78
N LYS A 238 -13.06 -3.91 -7.63
CA LYS A 238 -12.05 -3.97 -8.70
C LYS A 238 -10.84 -4.76 -8.28
N THR A 239 -10.47 -5.74 -9.11
CA THR A 239 -9.22 -6.50 -8.96
C THR A 239 -8.15 -5.92 -9.89
N ASN A 240 -6.98 -5.65 -9.33
CA ASN A 240 -5.79 -5.24 -10.06
C ASN A 240 -4.73 -6.34 -9.97
N TRP A 241 -4.20 -6.70 -11.12
CA TRP A 241 -3.15 -7.69 -11.27
C TRP A 241 -1.88 -6.97 -11.66
N ALA A 242 -0.76 -7.36 -11.07
CA ALA A 242 0.55 -6.81 -11.39
C ALA A 242 1.57 -7.93 -11.50
N LEU A 243 2.44 -7.82 -12.50
CA LEU A 243 3.59 -8.69 -12.72
C LEU A 243 4.81 -7.82 -12.92
N GLY A 244 5.94 -8.20 -12.32
CA GLY A 244 7.18 -7.45 -12.40
C GLY A 244 8.39 -8.35 -12.34
N THR A 245 9.50 -7.87 -12.88
CA THR A 245 10.81 -8.50 -12.73
C THR A 245 11.84 -7.45 -12.40
N GLU A 246 12.80 -7.78 -11.54
CA GLU A 246 13.99 -6.97 -11.33
C GLU A 246 15.25 -7.81 -11.53
N TYR A 247 16.32 -7.15 -11.93
CA TYR A 247 17.66 -7.72 -12.04
C TYR A 247 18.62 -6.89 -11.17
N GLY A 248 19.40 -7.54 -10.31
CA GLY A 248 20.33 -6.89 -9.38
C GLY A 248 21.42 -7.79 -8.83
#